data_AF-A0A9P5ZIW0-F1
#
_entry.id   AF-A0A9P5ZIW0-F1
#
_cell.length_a   1.000
_cell.length_b   1.000
_cell.length_c   1.000
_cell.angle_alpha   90.00
_cell.angle_beta   90.00
_cell.angle_gamma   90.00
#
_symmetry.space_group_name_H-M   'P 1'
#
loop_
_entity.id
_entity.type
_entity.pdbx_description
1 polymer ?
#
loop_
_entity_poly.entity_id
_entity_poly.type
_entity_poly.pdbx_seq_one_letter_code
_entity_poly.pdbx_strand_id
1 'polypeptide(L)'
;MDEDYNLPAPPWEAKITGAGRCQIQYHNVKEKRCELDSILEDAMNRGASYQVPDLTSLVRDFELHTNPHCHAISLTSGPGKFINDGRDEACRRGMKAGLLASLCFPTCDAPQLKLLADIMSAFICIQVRLVGACDMGECGWTSPEGEDQAGSAGWKLLGQNALLTRLIPQVKRLASRAPADWASRLDKASHAFHAAHLQLVTKSPPPDSIEACLALHADASGFRIIFLLAEVVKELHLPSNVQLLEQLADSALKIIVGSLVRPPEYIYRAF
;
A
#
# COMPACT_ATOMS: atom_id res chain seq x y z
N MET A 1 -38.54 17.78 -32.38
CA MET A 1 -38.74 16.59 -31.54
C MET A 1 -37.49 16.50 -30.71
N ASP A 2 -37.49 17.21 -29.59
CA ASP A 2 -36.40 17.22 -28.62
C ASP A 2 -36.82 16.26 -27.50
N GLU A 3 -36.09 15.17 -27.34
CA GLU A 3 -36.27 14.22 -26.24
C GLU A 3 -35.50 14.73 -25.03
N ASP A 4 -36.23 15.22 -24.02
CA ASP A 4 -35.71 15.54 -22.69
C ASP A 4 -35.32 14.24 -21.95
N TYR A 5 -34.03 14.00 -21.81
CA TYR A 5 -33.50 12.96 -20.94
C TYR A 5 -33.46 13.44 -19.48
N ASN A 6 -34.46 13.04 -18.70
CA ASN A 6 -34.46 13.18 -17.24
C ASN A 6 -33.51 12.14 -16.62
N LEU A 7 -32.30 12.56 -16.25
CA LEU A 7 -31.39 11.76 -15.43
C LEU A 7 -31.79 11.84 -13.95
N PRO A 8 -31.74 10.73 -13.19
CA PRO A 8 -32.05 10.73 -11.77
C PRO A 8 -31.01 11.54 -10.98
N ALA A 9 -31.49 12.36 -10.04
CA ALA A 9 -30.64 13.20 -9.20
C ALA A 9 -29.68 12.33 -8.33
N PRO A 10 -28.41 12.76 -8.15
CA PRO A 10 -27.46 12.03 -7.31
C PRO A 10 -27.90 12.02 -5.83
N PRO A 11 -27.54 10.98 -5.06
CA PRO A 11 -28.07 10.72 -3.71
C PRO A 11 -27.50 11.63 -2.59
N TRP A 12 -26.94 12.79 -2.92
CA TRP A 12 -26.41 13.73 -1.94
C TRP A 12 -27.02 15.12 -2.14
N GLU A 13 -27.80 15.58 -1.17
CA GLU A 13 -28.28 16.97 -1.12
C GLU A 13 -27.25 17.85 -0.41
N ALA A 14 -26.58 18.71 -1.16
CA ALA A 14 -25.79 19.79 -0.58
C ALA A 14 -26.71 20.96 -0.19
N LYS A 15 -27.03 21.10 1.10
CA LYS A 15 -27.67 22.31 1.61
C LYS A 15 -26.62 23.39 1.88
N ILE A 16 -26.62 24.43 1.07
CA ILE A 16 -25.85 25.64 1.32
C ILE A 16 -26.61 26.49 2.34
N THR A 17 -26.18 26.46 3.61
CA THR A 17 -26.67 27.42 4.61
C THR A 17 -25.87 28.72 4.49
N GLY A 18 -26.56 29.87 4.55
CA GLY A 18 -26.09 31.22 4.17
C GLY A 18 -24.95 31.86 4.96
N ALA A 19 -24.04 31.08 5.56
CA ALA A 19 -22.85 31.56 6.27
C ALA A 19 -21.52 31.11 5.62
N GLY A 20 -21.54 30.65 4.37
CA GLY A 20 -20.31 30.30 3.64
C GLY A 20 -19.52 29.10 4.20
N ARG A 21 -20.14 28.29 5.07
CA ARG A 21 -19.57 27.03 5.57
C ARG A 21 -20.34 25.85 4.99
N CYS A 22 -19.66 25.03 4.20
CA CYS A 22 -20.18 23.76 3.71
C CYS A 22 -20.08 22.74 4.86
N GLN A 23 -21.19 22.44 5.53
CA GLN A 23 -21.28 21.34 6.49
C GLN A 23 -21.79 20.10 5.76
N ILE A 24 -20.90 19.14 5.50
CA ILE A 24 -21.28 17.80 5.06
C ILE A 24 -21.79 17.05 6.31
N GLN A 25 -23.10 16.80 6.40
CA GLN A 25 -23.67 16.00 7.49
C GLN A 25 -23.37 14.51 7.27
N TYR A 26 -22.37 13.98 7.98
CA TYR A 26 -22.07 12.54 8.05
C TYR A 26 -23.03 11.81 9.01
N HIS A 27 -24.35 11.91 8.81
CA HIS A 27 -25.31 11.33 9.76
C HIS A 27 -25.60 9.84 9.60
N ASN A 28 -25.01 9.13 8.62
CA ASN A 28 -25.41 7.76 8.29
C ASN A 28 -24.27 6.73 8.15
N VAL A 29 -23.01 7.12 8.44
CA VAL A 29 -21.85 6.22 8.26
C VAL A 29 -21.63 5.31 9.47
N LYS A 30 -21.95 5.78 10.68
CA LYS A 30 -21.82 4.96 11.90
C LYS A 30 -22.87 3.86 12.00
N GLU A 31 -24.09 4.11 11.53
CA GLU A 31 -25.20 3.17 11.60
C GLU A 31 -25.00 1.98 10.64
N LYS A 32 -24.55 2.25 9.40
CA LYS A 32 -24.17 1.21 8.44
C LYS A 32 -22.98 0.34 8.88
N ARG A 33 -22.09 0.87 9.73
CA ARG A 33 -20.97 0.08 10.27
C ARG A 33 -21.47 -1.01 11.21
N CYS A 34 -22.45 -0.70 12.08
CA CYS A 34 -23.05 -1.67 12.99
C CYS A 34 -23.83 -2.78 12.25
N GLU A 35 -24.49 -2.42 11.14
CA GLU A 35 -25.21 -3.40 10.32
C GLU A 35 -24.26 -4.36 9.61
N LEU A 36 -23.10 -3.87 9.13
CA LEU A 36 -22.06 -4.71 8.54
C LEU A 36 -21.42 -5.64 9.59
N ASP A 37 -21.16 -5.14 10.79
CA ASP A 37 -20.59 -5.92 11.90
C ASP A 37 -21.54 -7.05 12.34
N SER A 38 -22.86 -6.81 12.34
CA SER A 38 -23.88 -7.84 12.62
C SER A 38 -23.94 -8.93 11.54
N ILE A 39 -23.76 -8.57 10.27
CA ILE A 39 -23.73 -9.53 9.16
C ILE A 39 -22.44 -10.37 9.21
N LEU A 40 -21.32 -9.74 9.60
CA LEU A 40 -20.04 -10.41 9.82
C LEU A 40 -20.11 -11.44 10.95
N GLU A 41 -20.76 -11.11 12.07
CA GLU A 41 -21.01 -12.08 13.15
C GLU A 41 -21.87 -13.25 12.68
N ASP A 42 -22.90 -13.01 11.86
CA ASP A 42 -23.79 -14.07 11.36
C ASP A 42 -23.10 -14.97 10.31
N ALA A 43 -22.22 -14.41 9.47
CA ALA A 43 -21.40 -15.18 8.52
C ALA A 43 -20.30 -16.00 9.23
N MET A 44 -19.66 -15.42 10.25
CA MET A 44 -18.69 -16.15 11.08
C MET A 44 -19.35 -17.26 11.90
N ASN A 45 -20.61 -17.07 12.33
CA ASN A 45 -21.38 -18.09 13.06
C ASN A 45 -21.84 -19.27 12.18
N ARG A 46 -21.80 -19.15 10.85
CA ARG A 46 -22.18 -20.27 9.93
C ARG A 46 -21.14 -21.38 9.83
N GLY A 47 -20.03 -21.32 10.58
CA GLY A 47 -19.14 -22.46 10.77
C GLY A 47 -18.45 -23.01 9.51
N ALA A 48 -18.49 -22.28 8.39
CA ALA A 48 -17.80 -22.68 7.17
C ALA A 48 -16.30 -22.47 7.36
N SER A 49 -15.58 -23.54 7.73
CA SER A 49 -14.12 -23.50 7.76
C SER A 49 -13.59 -23.50 6.32
N TYR A 50 -13.06 -22.38 5.87
CA TYR A 50 -12.33 -22.34 4.60
C TYR A 50 -10.99 -23.05 4.78
N GLN A 51 -10.80 -24.17 4.09
CA GLN A 51 -9.50 -24.84 4.00
C GLN A 51 -8.61 -24.01 3.08
N VAL A 52 -7.62 -23.34 3.66
CA VAL A 52 -6.58 -22.67 2.86
C VAL A 52 -5.76 -23.77 2.18
N PRO A 53 -5.53 -23.70 0.86
CA PRO A 53 -4.66 -24.66 0.17
C PRO A 53 -3.31 -24.75 0.87
N ASP A 54 -2.68 -25.93 0.85
CA ASP A 54 -1.31 -26.08 1.37
C ASP A 54 -0.33 -25.27 0.52
N LEU A 55 -0.18 -23.98 0.84
CA LEU A 55 0.73 -23.08 0.16
C LEU A 55 2.17 -23.59 0.27
N THR A 56 2.50 -24.35 1.33
CA THR A 56 3.84 -24.93 1.48
C THR A 56 4.13 -25.94 0.38
N SER A 57 3.11 -26.67 -0.12
CA SER A 57 3.26 -27.59 -1.26
C SER A 57 3.64 -26.86 -2.56
N LEU A 58 3.16 -25.63 -2.76
CA LEU A 58 3.46 -24.80 -3.93
C LEU A 58 4.85 -24.19 -3.88
N VAL A 59 5.42 -24.03 -2.68
CA VAL A 59 6.74 -23.42 -2.50
C VAL A 59 7.87 -24.41 -2.22
N ARG A 60 7.61 -25.73 -2.26
CA ARG A 60 8.63 -26.76 -1.91
C ARG A 60 9.88 -26.70 -2.77
N ASP A 61 9.73 -26.27 -4.03
CA ASP A 61 10.85 -26.18 -4.97
C ASP A 61 11.71 -24.92 -4.76
N PHE A 62 11.28 -23.97 -3.91
CA PHE A 62 12.04 -22.76 -3.59
C PHE A 62 12.83 -22.96 -2.30
N GLU A 63 14.15 -23.04 -2.41
CA GLU A 63 15.02 -23.03 -1.25
C GLU A 63 14.98 -21.66 -0.56
N LEU A 64 14.51 -21.65 0.70
CA LEU A 64 14.36 -20.43 1.48
C LEU A 64 15.72 -19.96 2.01
N HIS A 65 16.31 -18.99 1.32
CA HIS A 65 17.54 -18.36 1.75
C HIS A 65 17.25 -17.20 2.71
N THR A 66 17.95 -17.17 3.84
CA THR A 66 17.85 -16.07 4.81
C THR A 66 19.18 -15.34 4.91
N ASN A 67 19.16 -14.02 4.85
CA ASN A 67 20.35 -13.21 5.09
C ASN A 67 20.95 -13.47 6.49
N PRO A 68 22.29 -13.63 6.65
CA PRO A 68 22.93 -13.87 7.95
C PRO A 68 22.71 -12.75 8.97
N HIS A 69 22.36 -11.54 8.52
CA HIS A 69 22.06 -10.41 9.38
C HIS A 69 20.59 -10.37 9.84
N CYS A 70 19.76 -11.36 9.52
CA CYS A 70 18.30 -11.30 9.75
C CYS A 70 17.90 -10.99 11.20
N HIS A 71 18.60 -11.58 12.17
CA HIS A 71 18.32 -11.38 13.58
C HIS A 71 18.67 -9.95 14.02
N ALA A 72 19.88 -9.49 13.68
CA ALA A 72 20.31 -8.13 14.01
C ALA A 72 19.43 -7.06 13.33
N ILE A 73 19.06 -7.29 12.07
CA ILE A 73 18.14 -6.40 11.37
C ILE A 73 16.76 -6.46 12.01
N SER A 74 16.19 -7.62 12.31
CA SER A 74 14.85 -7.71 12.93
C SER A 74 14.75 -7.00 14.28
N LEU A 75 15.85 -6.94 15.06
CA LEU A 75 15.89 -6.21 16.34
C LEU A 75 16.05 -4.70 16.17
N THR A 76 16.73 -4.25 15.10
CA THR A 76 17.07 -2.83 14.90
C THR A 76 16.15 -2.13 13.90
N SER A 77 15.57 -2.89 12.96
CA SER A 77 14.51 -2.49 12.06
C SER A 77 13.21 -2.57 12.82
N GLY A 78 12.47 -1.49 12.79
CA GLY A 78 11.21 -1.45 13.47
C GLY A 78 10.60 -0.08 13.33
N PRO A 79 9.27 -0.02 13.25
CA PRO A 79 8.60 1.23 13.09
C PRO A 79 8.73 2.10 14.35
N GLY A 80 9.25 1.59 15.48
CA GLY A 80 9.47 2.33 16.72
C GLY A 80 10.38 3.57 16.62
N LYS A 81 11.17 3.71 15.53
CA LYS A 81 11.86 4.98 15.22
C LYS A 81 10.97 6.02 14.52
N PHE A 82 9.84 5.61 13.98
CA PHE A 82 8.92 6.41 13.16
C PHE A 82 7.56 6.63 13.84
N ILE A 83 7.21 5.76 14.79
CA ILE A 83 5.96 5.77 15.55
C ILE A 83 6.13 6.63 16.80
N ASN A 84 5.38 7.73 16.86
CA ASN A 84 5.15 8.47 18.10
C ASN A 84 3.76 8.19 18.69
N ASP A 85 2.90 7.43 17.99
CA ASP A 85 1.49 7.27 18.33
C ASP A 85 1.17 5.83 18.78
N GLY A 86 0.35 5.68 19.82
CA GLY A 86 0.05 4.38 20.43
C GLY A 86 -0.65 3.39 19.49
N ARG A 87 -1.29 3.90 18.42
CA ARG A 87 -1.94 3.08 17.39
C ARG A 87 -0.98 2.14 16.65
N ASP A 88 0.27 2.54 16.47
CA ASP A 88 1.21 1.74 15.71
C ASP A 88 2.01 0.74 16.58
N GLU A 89 1.77 0.71 17.89
CA GLU A 89 2.34 -0.28 18.82
C GLU A 89 1.93 -1.71 18.41
N ALA A 90 0.69 -1.88 17.93
CA ALA A 90 0.18 -3.14 17.38
C ALA A 90 0.91 -3.51 16.07
N CYS A 91 1.16 -2.52 15.20
CA CYS A 91 1.97 -2.65 13.98
C CYS A 91 3.35 -3.27 14.34
N ARG A 92 3.99 -2.73 15.38
CA ARG A 92 5.34 -3.12 15.82
C ARG A 92 5.44 -4.58 16.29
N ARG A 93 4.45 -5.09 17.04
CA ARG A 93 4.57 -6.42 17.69
C ARG A 93 4.30 -7.58 16.74
N GLY A 94 3.49 -7.37 15.70
CA GLY A 94 3.14 -8.42 14.73
C GLY A 94 4.08 -8.50 13.53
N MET A 95 4.76 -7.40 13.19
CA MET A 95 5.47 -7.31 11.91
C MET A 95 6.89 -7.82 11.98
N LYS A 96 7.15 -8.93 11.29
CA LYS A 96 8.50 -9.45 11.06
C LYS A 96 9.11 -8.83 9.78
N ALA A 97 9.04 -7.51 9.63
CA ALA A 97 9.53 -6.82 8.43
C ALA A 97 11.04 -7.03 8.19
N GLY A 98 11.84 -7.10 9.25
CA GLY A 98 13.26 -7.46 9.15
C GLY A 98 13.49 -8.87 8.61
N LEU A 99 12.68 -9.85 9.04
CA LEU A 99 12.70 -11.21 8.50
C LEU A 99 12.27 -11.21 7.03
N LEU A 100 11.14 -10.55 6.70
CA LEU A 100 10.66 -10.45 5.32
C LEU A 100 11.74 -9.87 4.39
N ALA A 101 12.35 -8.75 4.78
CA ALA A 101 13.45 -8.16 4.00
C ALA A 101 14.63 -9.14 3.87
N SER A 102 14.95 -9.91 4.91
CA SER A 102 16.05 -10.88 4.89
C SER A 102 15.80 -12.07 3.97
N LEU A 103 14.54 -12.44 3.78
CA LEU A 103 14.10 -13.48 2.85
C LEU A 103 14.06 -12.95 1.41
N CYS A 104 13.60 -11.71 1.21
CA CYS A 104 13.56 -11.08 -0.11
C CYS A 104 14.95 -10.70 -0.63
N PHE A 105 15.89 -10.39 0.26
CA PHE A 105 17.23 -9.87 -0.11
C PHE A 105 18.36 -10.60 0.61
N PRO A 106 18.53 -11.92 0.36
CA PRO A 106 19.45 -12.77 1.12
C PRO A 106 20.92 -12.36 0.97
N THR A 107 21.28 -11.65 -0.10
CA THR A 107 22.66 -11.24 -0.40
C THR A 107 22.97 -9.78 -0.04
N CYS A 108 22.05 -9.03 0.58
CA CYS A 108 22.31 -7.63 0.93
C CYS A 108 23.31 -7.52 2.08
N ASP A 109 24.13 -6.48 2.09
CA ASP A 109 24.89 -6.15 3.30
C ASP A 109 23.93 -5.63 4.41
N ALA A 110 24.45 -5.53 5.63
CA ALA A 110 23.62 -5.10 6.76
C ALA A 110 23.00 -3.69 6.58
N PRO A 111 23.75 -2.64 6.16
CA PRO A 111 23.16 -1.32 5.90
C PRO A 111 22.05 -1.30 4.83
N GLN A 112 22.27 -1.99 3.71
CA GLN A 112 21.30 -2.12 2.61
C GLN A 112 20.04 -2.83 3.07
N LEU A 113 20.22 -3.97 3.76
CA LEU A 113 19.11 -4.75 4.29
C LEU A 113 18.33 -3.96 5.34
N LYS A 114 19.02 -3.18 6.17
CA LYS A 114 18.38 -2.30 7.16
C LYS A 114 17.47 -1.28 6.51
N LEU A 115 17.94 -0.62 5.45
CA LEU A 115 17.16 0.36 4.71
C LEU A 115 15.89 -0.26 4.11
N LEU A 116 16.03 -1.41 3.45
CA LEU A 116 14.89 -2.11 2.85
C LEU A 116 13.88 -2.56 3.93
N ALA A 117 14.37 -3.08 5.06
CA ALA A 117 13.52 -3.45 6.20
C ALA A 117 12.77 -2.25 6.80
N ASP A 118 13.42 -1.09 6.91
CA ASP A 118 12.78 0.13 7.42
C ASP A 118 11.72 0.66 6.45
N ILE A 119 11.97 0.65 5.14
CA ILE A 119 11.00 1.07 4.13
C ILE A 119 9.80 0.09 4.08
N MET A 120 10.05 -1.22 4.10
CA MET A 120 8.98 -2.23 4.21
C MET A 120 8.15 -2.04 5.49
N SER A 121 8.80 -1.77 6.62
CA SER A 121 8.11 -1.48 7.88
C SER A 121 7.21 -0.25 7.75
N ALA A 122 7.70 0.81 7.10
CA ALA A 122 6.92 2.01 6.85
C ALA A 122 5.70 1.70 5.97
N PHE A 123 5.87 1.00 4.84
CA PHE A 123 4.75 0.65 3.96
C PHE A 123 3.69 -0.20 4.65
N ILE A 124 4.09 -1.22 5.40
CA ILE A 124 3.11 -2.05 6.12
C ILE A 124 2.38 -1.22 7.19
N CYS A 125 3.05 -0.32 7.92
CA CYS A 125 2.32 0.56 8.85
C CYS A 125 1.42 1.58 8.14
N ILE A 126 1.79 2.06 6.95
CA ILE A 126 0.88 2.86 6.12
C ILE A 126 -0.36 2.03 5.75
N GLN A 127 -0.19 0.76 5.36
CA GLN A 127 -1.33 -0.13 5.06
C GLN A 127 -2.24 -0.34 6.28
N VAL A 128 -1.66 -0.55 7.47
CA VAL A 128 -2.44 -0.70 8.71
C VAL A 128 -3.25 0.56 8.99
N ARG A 129 -2.66 1.75 8.81
CA ARG A 129 -3.37 3.03 8.96
C ARG A 129 -4.47 3.20 7.91
N LEU A 130 -4.20 2.78 6.67
CA LEU A 130 -5.12 2.90 5.54
C LEU A 130 -6.46 2.19 5.79
N VAL A 131 -6.43 0.99 6.38
CA VAL A 131 -7.65 0.20 6.67
C VAL A 131 -8.62 0.94 7.60
N GLY A 132 -8.10 1.79 8.49
CA GLY A 132 -8.90 2.49 9.50
C GLY A 132 -9.17 3.97 9.19
N ALA A 133 -8.56 4.52 8.14
CA ALA A 133 -8.52 5.96 7.92
C ALA A 133 -9.83 6.52 7.34
N CYS A 134 -10.21 7.70 7.82
CA CYS A 134 -11.29 8.52 7.26
C CYS A 134 -10.79 9.51 6.21
N ASP A 135 -9.53 9.90 6.28
CA ASP A 135 -8.88 10.83 5.36
C ASP A 135 -7.39 10.52 5.16
N MET A 136 -6.76 11.23 4.23
CA MET A 136 -5.34 11.03 3.89
C MET A 136 -4.41 11.46 5.04
N GLY A 137 -4.82 12.42 5.86
CA GLY A 137 -4.08 12.88 7.04
C GLY A 137 -3.93 11.79 8.10
N GLU A 138 -4.98 11.01 8.34
CA GLU A 138 -4.93 9.84 9.25
C GLU A 138 -3.99 8.74 8.74
N CYS A 139 -3.80 8.63 7.42
CA CYS A 139 -2.79 7.77 6.81
C CYS A 139 -1.36 8.34 6.91
N GLY A 140 -1.21 9.55 7.45
CA GLY A 140 0.07 10.25 7.60
C GLY A 140 0.50 11.02 6.35
N TRP A 141 -0.38 11.23 5.36
CA TRP A 141 -0.10 12.08 4.21
C TRP A 141 -0.41 13.53 4.53
N THR A 142 0.51 14.43 4.19
CA THR A 142 0.27 15.88 4.25
C THR A 142 -0.24 16.38 2.91
N SER A 143 -1.24 17.28 2.92
CA SER A 143 -1.66 17.97 1.70
C SER A 143 -0.49 18.79 1.15
N PRO A 144 -0.25 18.79 -0.18
CA PRO A 144 0.75 19.65 -0.79
C PRO A 144 0.30 21.11 -0.62
N GLU A 145 0.93 21.84 0.29
CA GLU A 145 0.68 23.27 0.48
C GLU A 145 1.30 24.05 -0.68
N GLY A 146 0.50 24.35 -1.71
CA GLY A 146 0.71 25.52 -2.60
C GLY A 146 1.95 25.57 -3.50
N GLU A 147 2.77 24.52 -3.60
CA GLU A 147 3.93 24.53 -4.50
C GLU A 147 3.61 23.95 -5.89
N ASP A 148 4.04 24.69 -6.93
CA ASP A 148 4.03 24.28 -8.33
C ASP A 148 4.63 22.88 -8.50
N GLN A 149 3.76 21.88 -8.71
CA GLN A 149 4.12 20.46 -8.81
C GLN A 149 4.79 20.08 -10.16
N ALA A 150 5.11 21.06 -11.01
CA ALA A 150 5.72 20.81 -12.31
C ALA A 150 7.15 20.25 -12.14
N GLY A 151 7.29 18.93 -12.19
CA GLY A 151 8.57 18.22 -12.11
C GLY A 151 8.95 17.68 -10.73
N SER A 152 7.96 17.44 -9.85
CA SER A 152 8.20 16.82 -8.55
C SER A 152 8.72 15.39 -8.70
N ALA A 153 10.03 15.16 -8.54
CA ALA A 153 10.60 13.82 -8.49
C ALA A 153 9.93 12.94 -7.42
N GLY A 154 9.60 11.68 -7.75
CA GLY A 154 8.81 10.76 -6.93
C GLY A 154 9.14 10.67 -5.44
N TRP A 155 10.42 10.80 -5.05
CA TRP A 155 10.80 10.84 -3.64
C TRP A 155 10.25 12.06 -2.87
N LYS A 156 9.96 13.18 -3.54
CA LYS A 156 9.27 14.33 -2.92
C LYS A 156 7.86 13.94 -2.51
N LEU A 157 7.14 13.24 -3.39
CA LEU A 157 5.81 12.72 -3.11
C LEU A 157 5.84 11.72 -1.95
N LEU A 158 6.77 10.76 -1.96
CA LEU A 158 6.96 9.85 -0.82
C LEU A 158 7.27 10.60 0.48
N GLY A 159 8.01 11.71 0.38
CA GLY A 159 8.33 12.57 1.52
C GLY A 159 7.15 13.27 2.17
N GLN A 160 5.98 13.29 1.52
CA GLN A 160 4.73 13.81 2.10
C GLN A 160 4.09 12.85 3.10
N ASN A 161 4.50 11.58 3.13
CA ASN A 161 4.05 10.66 4.16
C ASN A 161 4.99 10.70 5.38
N ALA A 162 4.45 10.98 6.57
CA ALA A 162 5.21 11.17 7.81
C ALA A 162 6.15 10.00 8.16
N LEU A 163 5.80 8.76 7.78
CA LEU A 163 6.63 7.58 8.02
C LEU A 163 7.81 7.51 7.04
N LEU A 164 7.59 7.91 5.78
CA LEU A 164 8.59 7.87 4.71
C LEU A 164 9.51 9.10 4.69
N THR A 165 9.07 10.27 5.19
CA THR A 165 9.87 11.51 5.21
C THR A 165 11.27 11.29 5.79
N ARG A 166 11.38 10.49 6.85
CA ARG A 166 12.66 10.21 7.54
C ARG A 166 13.60 9.31 6.72
N LEU A 167 13.07 8.55 5.77
CA LEU A 167 13.81 7.65 4.88
C LEU A 167 14.27 8.35 3.60
N ILE A 168 13.67 9.49 3.24
CA ILE A 168 14.00 10.25 2.03
C ILE A 168 15.49 10.60 1.89
N PRO A 169 16.23 11.01 2.94
CA PRO A 169 17.67 11.25 2.80
C PRO A 169 18.44 10.01 2.36
N GLN A 170 18.02 8.82 2.80
CA GLN A 170 18.65 7.55 2.44
C GLN A 170 18.29 7.17 1.00
N VAL A 171 17.02 7.34 0.61
CA VAL A 171 16.56 7.14 -0.77
C VAL A 171 17.26 8.09 -1.75
N LYS A 172 17.46 9.37 -1.40
CA LYS A 172 18.20 10.33 -2.23
C LYS A 172 19.66 9.92 -2.45
N ARG A 173 20.32 9.38 -1.42
CA ARG A 173 21.69 8.85 -1.55
C ARG A 173 21.77 7.61 -2.43
N LEU A 174 20.73 6.78 -2.45
CA LEU A 174 20.64 5.68 -3.42
C LEU A 174 20.41 6.22 -4.83
N ALA A 175 19.48 7.17 -4.98
CA ALA A 175 19.12 7.76 -6.26
C ALA A 175 20.32 8.37 -7.01
N SER A 176 21.32 8.91 -6.30
CA SER A 176 22.53 9.44 -6.93
C SER A 176 23.41 8.39 -7.61
N ARG A 177 23.15 7.10 -7.37
CA ARG A 177 23.84 5.96 -7.98
C ARG A 177 22.96 5.23 -9.00
N ALA A 178 21.71 5.66 -9.15
CA ALA A 178 20.72 4.95 -9.95
C ALA A 178 20.91 5.24 -11.46
N PRO A 179 20.45 4.33 -12.34
CA PRO A 179 20.34 4.59 -13.77
C PRO A 179 19.51 5.84 -14.11
N ALA A 180 19.74 6.44 -15.28
CA ALA A 180 19.10 7.69 -15.67
C ALA A 180 17.56 7.60 -15.76
N ASP A 181 17.03 6.43 -16.14
CA ASP A 181 15.59 6.17 -16.26
C ASP A 181 14.93 5.81 -14.91
N TRP A 182 15.72 5.43 -13.91
CA TRP A 182 15.22 4.96 -12.62
C TRP A 182 14.38 6.02 -11.90
N ALA A 183 14.79 7.29 -11.95
CA ALA A 183 14.05 8.38 -11.31
C ALA A 183 12.64 8.53 -11.89
N SER A 184 12.47 8.36 -13.21
CA SER A 184 11.17 8.39 -13.88
C SER A 184 10.31 7.18 -13.49
N ARG A 185 10.90 5.98 -13.38
CA ARG A 185 10.21 4.77 -12.91
C ARG A 185 9.75 4.92 -11.47
N LEU A 186 10.59 5.46 -10.58
CA LEU A 186 10.24 5.75 -9.20
C LEU A 186 9.14 6.81 -9.12
N ASP A 187 9.20 7.84 -9.97
CA ASP A 187 8.18 8.86 -10.06
C ASP A 187 6.80 8.28 -10.37
N LYS A 188 6.72 7.48 -11.44
CA LYS A 188 5.50 6.76 -11.81
C LYS A 188 4.98 5.86 -10.68
N ALA A 189 5.86 5.07 -10.05
CA ALA A 189 5.48 4.17 -8.97
C ALA A 189 4.99 4.93 -7.71
N SER A 190 5.61 6.07 -7.39
CA SER A 190 5.21 6.90 -6.25
C SER A 190 3.85 7.55 -6.47
N HIS A 191 3.57 8.02 -7.70
CA HIS A 191 2.26 8.56 -8.07
C HIS A 191 1.18 7.48 -8.04
N ALA A 192 1.44 6.29 -8.57
CA ALA A 192 0.50 5.16 -8.51
C ALA A 192 0.18 4.77 -7.07
N PHE A 193 1.20 4.66 -6.21
CA PHE A 193 1.04 4.38 -4.78
C PHE A 193 0.19 5.43 -4.06
N HIS A 194 0.46 6.72 -4.29
CA HIS A 194 -0.33 7.81 -3.69
C HIS A 194 -1.77 7.83 -4.21
N ALA A 195 -1.98 7.67 -5.52
CA ALA A 195 -3.31 7.64 -6.13
C ALA A 195 -4.14 6.46 -5.63
N ALA A 196 -3.54 5.28 -5.48
CA ALA A 196 -4.18 4.09 -4.93
C ALA A 196 -4.63 4.31 -3.47
N HIS A 197 -3.79 4.96 -2.66
CA HIS A 197 -4.17 5.32 -1.28
C HIS A 197 -5.32 6.31 -1.25
N LEU A 198 -5.27 7.35 -2.09
CA LEU A 198 -6.36 8.30 -2.19
C LEU A 198 -7.67 7.59 -2.54
N GLN A 199 -7.66 6.70 -3.53
CA GLN A 199 -8.85 5.94 -3.94
C GLN A 199 -9.42 5.06 -2.83
N LEU A 200 -8.55 4.40 -2.05
CA LEU A 200 -8.94 3.55 -0.93
C LEU A 200 -9.50 4.36 0.25
N VAL A 201 -8.91 5.53 0.56
CA VAL A 201 -9.40 6.44 1.61
C VAL A 201 -10.72 7.11 1.23
N THR A 202 -10.87 7.56 -0.01
CA THR A 202 -12.10 8.24 -0.47
C THR A 202 -13.30 7.31 -0.53
N LYS A 203 -13.11 6.00 -0.28
CA LYS A 203 -14.14 4.95 -0.40
C LYS A 203 -14.82 5.02 -1.75
N SER A 204 -14.03 5.27 -2.79
CA SER A 204 -14.51 5.18 -4.16
C SER A 204 -15.12 3.79 -4.40
N PRO A 205 -16.11 3.67 -5.31
CA PRO A 205 -16.66 2.37 -5.66
C PRO A 205 -15.53 1.36 -5.92
N PRO A 206 -15.63 0.13 -5.39
CA PRO A 206 -14.62 -0.87 -5.66
C PRO A 206 -14.53 -1.11 -7.17
N PRO A 207 -13.35 -1.44 -7.72
CA PRO A 207 -13.22 -1.74 -9.13
C PRO A 207 -14.14 -2.89 -9.56
N ASP A 208 -14.69 -2.81 -10.77
CA ASP A 208 -15.67 -3.79 -11.29
C ASP A 208 -15.07 -5.18 -11.58
N SER A 209 -13.73 -5.31 -11.61
CA SER A 209 -13.03 -6.56 -11.87
C SER A 209 -12.03 -6.93 -10.78
N ILE A 210 -11.78 -8.23 -10.64
CA ILE A 210 -10.78 -8.77 -9.70
C ILE A 210 -9.39 -8.25 -10.09
N GLU A 211 -9.08 -8.19 -11.38
CA GLU A 211 -7.80 -7.71 -11.89
C GLU A 211 -7.54 -6.25 -11.53
N ALA A 212 -8.57 -5.39 -11.64
CA ALA A 212 -8.46 -3.99 -11.26
C ALA A 212 -8.34 -3.81 -9.75
N CYS A 213 -9.03 -4.65 -8.96
CA CYS A 213 -8.86 -4.71 -7.51
C CYS A 213 -7.44 -5.12 -7.11
N LEU A 214 -6.90 -6.19 -7.72
CA LEU A 214 -5.53 -6.62 -7.49
C LEU A 214 -4.51 -5.56 -7.90
N ALA A 215 -4.73 -4.86 -9.01
CA ALA A 215 -3.88 -3.76 -9.46
C ALA A 215 -3.89 -2.60 -8.45
N LEU A 216 -5.08 -2.20 -7.98
CA LEU A 216 -5.23 -1.16 -6.96
C LEU A 216 -4.45 -1.51 -5.68
N HIS A 217 -4.60 -2.74 -5.18
CA HIS A 217 -3.90 -3.19 -3.99
C HIS A 217 -2.39 -3.39 -4.22
N ALA A 218 -1.97 -3.79 -5.42
CA ALA A 218 -0.56 -3.86 -5.78
C ALA A 218 0.09 -2.48 -5.75
N ASP A 219 -0.56 -1.47 -6.31
CA ASP A 219 -0.08 -0.10 -6.28
C ASP A 219 -0.10 0.46 -4.86
N ALA A 220 -1.15 0.19 -4.07
CA ALA A 220 -1.22 0.57 -2.66
C ALA A 220 -0.15 -0.09 -1.80
N SER A 221 0.27 -1.33 -2.09
CA SER A 221 1.20 -2.07 -1.23
C SER A 221 2.59 -1.44 -1.04
N GLY A 222 3.03 -0.59 -1.99
CA GLY A 222 4.38 -0.03 -2.02
C GLY A 222 5.47 -1.01 -2.51
N PHE A 223 5.15 -2.26 -2.83
CA PHE A 223 6.14 -3.24 -3.28
C PHE A 223 6.80 -2.88 -4.62
N ARG A 224 6.10 -2.18 -5.53
CA ARG A 224 6.72 -1.64 -6.75
C ARG A 224 7.91 -0.73 -6.43
N ILE A 225 7.76 0.14 -5.42
CA ILE A 225 8.83 1.03 -4.96
C ILE A 225 9.97 0.22 -4.32
N ILE A 226 9.64 -0.81 -3.54
CA ILE A 226 10.64 -1.74 -2.97
C ILE A 226 11.48 -2.40 -4.07
N PHE A 227 10.87 -2.88 -5.14
CA PHE A 227 11.60 -3.50 -6.25
C PHE A 227 12.56 -2.50 -6.91
N LEU A 228 12.09 -1.28 -7.19
CA LEU A 228 12.94 -0.22 -7.74
C LEU A 228 14.11 0.12 -6.81
N LEU A 229 13.89 0.16 -5.49
CA LEU A 229 14.97 0.40 -4.53
C LEU A 229 15.96 -0.76 -4.47
N ALA A 230 15.47 -2.00 -4.59
CA ALA A 230 16.30 -3.19 -4.63
C ALA A 230 17.23 -3.20 -5.84
N GLU A 231 16.77 -2.72 -7.01
CA GLU A 231 17.62 -2.57 -8.20
C GLU A 231 18.86 -1.72 -7.90
N VAL A 232 18.67 -0.56 -7.26
CA VAL A 232 19.77 0.36 -6.96
C VAL A 232 20.65 -0.16 -5.84
N VAL A 233 20.05 -0.76 -4.81
CA VAL A 233 20.78 -1.38 -3.69
C VAL A 233 21.69 -2.50 -4.18
N LYS A 234 21.23 -3.28 -5.16
CA LYS A 234 21.97 -4.39 -5.75
C LYS A 234 22.84 -4.02 -6.94
N GLU A 235 22.84 -2.74 -7.32
CA GLU A 235 23.56 -2.26 -8.52
C GLU A 235 23.16 -3.06 -9.77
N LEU A 236 21.88 -3.46 -9.84
CA LEU A 236 21.33 -4.19 -10.98
C LEU A 236 21.08 -3.20 -12.11
N HIS A 237 21.94 -3.27 -13.13
CA HIS A 237 21.75 -2.55 -14.39
C HIS A 237 20.81 -3.34 -15.29
N LEU A 238 19.51 -3.21 -15.03
CA LEU A 238 18.48 -3.82 -15.86
C LEU A 238 18.33 -3.00 -17.15
N PRO A 239 18.45 -3.62 -18.33
CA PRO A 239 18.27 -2.89 -19.57
C PRO A 239 16.79 -2.50 -19.75
N SER A 240 16.54 -1.40 -20.45
CA SER A 240 15.21 -0.80 -20.56
C SER A 240 14.20 -1.64 -21.37
N ASN A 241 14.62 -2.78 -21.91
CA ASN A 241 13.85 -3.66 -22.79
C ASN A 241 13.40 -4.97 -22.12
N VAL A 242 13.57 -5.15 -20.81
CA VAL A 242 13.19 -6.42 -20.14
C VAL A 242 11.71 -6.43 -19.76
N GLN A 243 10.83 -6.46 -20.76
CA GLN A 243 9.39 -6.69 -20.55
C GLN A 243 9.12 -7.93 -19.68
N LEU A 244 9.96 -8.96 -19.82
CA LEU A 244 9.86 -10.19 -19.02
C LEU A 244 10.00 -9.91 -17.52
N LEU A 245 10.88 -8.99 -17.11
CA LEU A 245 11.11 -8.71 -15.70
C LEU A 245 9.96 -7.90 -15.11
N GLU A 246 9.39 -6.97 -15.87
CA GLU A 246 8.17 -6.26 -15.49
C GLU A 246 7.00 -7.25 -15.33
N GLN A 247 6.86 -8.20 -16.24
CA GLN A 247 5.85 -9.27 -16.16
C GLN A 247 6.05 -10.18 -14.94
N LEU A 248 7.29 -10.54 -14.62
CA LEU A 248 7.62 -11.34 -13.43
C LEU A 248 7.34 -10.55 -12.15
N ALA A 249 7.71 -9.27 -12.10
CA ALA A 249 7.42 -8.39 -10.98
C ALA A 249 5.90 -8.24 -10.78
N ASP A 250 5.15 -8.01 -11.85
CA ASP A 250 3.68 -7.92 -11.80
C ASP A 250 3.04 -9.24 -11.35
N SER A 251 3.56 -10.38 -11.81
CA SER A 251 3.09 -11.70 -11.38
C SER A 251 3.37 -11.95 -9.90
N ALA A 252 4.57 -11.60 -9.43
CA ALA A 252 4.93 -11.69 -8.02
C ALA A 252 4.04 -10.78 -7.16
N LEU A 253 3.77 -9.54 -7.60
CA LEU A 253 2.86 -8.63 -6.92
C LEU A 253 1.45 -9.19 -6.81
N LYS A 254 0.92 -9.76 -7.89
CA LYS A 254 -0.41 -10.38 -7.88
C LYS A 254 -0.49 -11.54 -6.89
N ILE A 255 0.56 -12.36 -6.78
CA ILE A 255 0.62 -13.46 -5.80
C ILE A 255 0.68 -12.90 -4.38
N ILE A 256 1.57 -11.94 -4.11
CA ILE A 256 1.75 -11.33 -2.79
C ILE A 256 0.45 -10.67 -2.35
N VAL A 257 -0.11 -9.81 -3.20
CA VAL A 257 -1.33 -9.05 -2.91
C VAL A 257 -2.54 -9.96 -2.83
N GLY A 258 -2.68 -10.93 -3.74
CA GLY A 258 -3.76 -11.91 -3.69
C GLY A 258 -3.74 -12.76 -2.42
N SER A 259 -2.57 -12.95 -1.81
CA SER A 259 -2.42 -13.64 -0.53
C SER A 259 -2.73 -12.74 0.68
N LEU A 260 -2.68 -11.42 0.50
CA LEU A 260 -2.89 -10.42 1.56
C LEU A 260 -4.32 -9.85 1.58
N VAL A 261 -4.94 -9.75 0.41
CA VAL A 261 -6.31 -9.24 0.26
C VAL A 261 -7.26 -10.31 0.76
N ARG A 262 -8.00 -10.01 1.83
CA ARG A 262 -9.18 -10.81 2.15
C ARG A 262 -10.18 -10.64 1.01
N PRO A 263 -10.69 -11.73 0.42
CA PRO A 263 -11.67 -11.63 -0.64
C PRO A 263 -12.85 -10.78 -0.16
N PRO A 264 -13.29 -9.78 -0.94
CA PRO A 264 -14.42 -8.96 -0.56
C PRO A 264 -15.65 -9.85 -0.36
N GLU A 265 -16.34 -9.66 0.77
CA GLU A 265 -17.45 -10.54 1.19
C GLU A 265 -18.59 -10.61 0.16
N TYR A 266 -18.71 -9.62 -0.72
CA TYR A 266 -19.72 -9.60 -1.79
C TYR A 266 -19.47 -10.64 -2.90
N ILE A 267 -18.24 -11.14 -3.10
CA ILE A 267 -17.97 -12.22 -4.07
C ILE A 267 -18.64 -13.54 -3.62
N TYR A 268 -18.84 -13.74 -2.32
CA TYR A 268 -19.46 -14.94 -1.77
C TYR A 268 -20.99 -14.95 -1.83
N ARG A 269 -21.64 -13.88 -2.31
CA ARG A 269 -23.10 -13.86 -2.51
C ARG A 269 -23.51 -14.34 -3.91
N ALA A 270 -22.57 -14.56 -4.82
CA ALA A 270 -22.83 -14.96 -6.20
C ALA A 270 -22.70 -16.48 -6.45
N PHE A 271 -22.32 -17.26 -5.43
CA PHE A 271 -22.23 -18.73 -5.46
C PHE A 271 -23.07 -19.33 -4.34
#